data_AF-A0A935DUU4-F1
#
_entry.id   AF-A0A935DUU4-F1
#
_cell.length_a   1.000
_cell.length_b   1.000
_cell.length_c   1.000
_cell.angle_alpha   90.00
_cell.angle_beta   90.00
_cell.angle_gamma   90.00
#
_symmetry.space_group_name_H-M   'P 1'
#
loop_
_entity.id
_entity.type
_entity.pdbx_description
1 polymer ?
#
loop_
_entity_poly.entity_id
_entity_poly.type
_entity_poly.pdbx_seq_one_letter_code
_entity_poly.pdbx_strand_id
1 'polypeptide(L)' 'MTQATLELASLAAKLPPTERLQLVETILATLDKPDPEIAAAWAREAEDRLAAYRRGEIQAVGEDDVFGDLGGR' A
#
# COMPACT_ATOMS: atom_id res chain seq x y z
N MET A 1 14.86 -12.92 17.38
CA MET A 1 14.38 -11.67 18.02
C MET A 1 15.34 -11.32 19.15
N THR A 2 15.72 -10.06 19.31
CA THR A 2 16.56 -9.66 20.45
C THR A 2 15.71 -9.59 21.72
N GLN A 3 16.37 -9.57 22.88
CA GLN A 3 15.68 -9.38 24.17
C GLN A 3 14.83 -8.09 24.17
N ALA A 4 15.37 -7.00 23.63
CA ALA A 4 14.65 -5.74 23.49
C ALA A 4 13.40 -5.87 22.60
N THR A 5 13.45 -6.63 21.51
CA THR A 5 12.27 -6.86 20.64
C THR A 5 11.17 -7.61 21.39
N LEU A 6 11.53 -8.59 22.22
CA LEU A 6 10.56 -9.36 23.01
C LEU A 6 9.89 -8.51 24.10
N GLU A 7 10.66 -7.65 24.75
CA GLU A 7 10.14 -6.71 25.76
C GLU A 7 9.18 -5.69 25.14
N LEU A 8 9.54 -5.10 24.00
CA LEU A 8 8.67 -4.18 23.26
C LEU A 8 7.36 -4.84 22.82
N ALA A 9 7.42 -6.08 22.33
CA ALA A 9 6.23 -6.84 21.95
C ALA A 9 5.31 -7.12 23.16
N SER A 10 5.89 -7.46 24.31
CA SER A 10 5.16 -7.69 25.56
C SER A 10 4.48 -6.40 26.06
N LEU A 11 5.16 -5.25 25.94
CA LEU A 11 4.57 -3.95 26.28
C LEU A 11 3.45 -3.56 25.31
N ALA A 12 3.66 -3.72 24.00
CA ALA A 12 2.66 -3.44 22.98
C ALA A 12 1.38 -4.28 23.14
N ALA A 13 1.52 -5.55 23.56
CA ALA A 13 0.39 -6.43 23.81
C ALA A 13 -0.53 -5.96 24.96
N LYS A 14 -0.01 -5.13 25.89
CA LYS A 14 -0.77 -4.57 27.01
C LYS A 14 -1.57 -3.31 26.63
N LEU A 15 -1.31 -2.73 25.46
CA LEU A 15 -2.02 -1.54 24.99
C LEU A 15 -3.49 -1.87 24.64
N PRO A 16 -4.40 -0.91 24.81
CA PRO A 16 -5.74 -0.99 24.22
C PRO A 16 -5.68 -1.29 22.71
N PRO A 17 -6.69 -1.96 22.14
CA PRO A 17 -6.68 -2.33 20.72
C PRO A 17 -6.36 -1.18 19.76
N THR A 18 -6.94 0.00 20.00
CA THR A 18 -6.73 1.20 19.17
C THR A 18 -5.28 1.69 19.22
N GLU A 19 -4.70 1.81 20.40
CA GLU A 19 -3.30 2.26 20.56
C GLU A 19 -2.31 1.24 19.98
N ARG A 20 -2.64 -0.05 20.09
CA ARG A 20 -1.85 -1.11 19.47
C ARG A 20 -1.85 -1.00 17.95
N LEU A 21 -3.01 -0.70 17.35
CA LEU A 21 -3.11 -0.48 15.90
C LEU A 21 -2.28 0.74 15.49
N GLN A 22 -2.41 1.86 16.20
CA GLN A 22 -1.62 3.07 15.95
C GLN A 22 -0.11 2.82 16.05
N LEU A 23 0.33 2.02 17.01
CA LEU A 23 1.74 1.63 17.15
C LEU A 23 2.21 0.79 15.95
N VAL A 24 1.40 -0.18 15.52
CA VAL A 24 1.70 -1.00 14.33
C VAL A 24 1.83 -0.12 13.09
N GLU A 25 0.88 0.79 12.86
CA GLU A 25 0.91 1.73 11.73
C GLU A 25 2.15 2.63 11.77
N THR A 26 2.48 3.15 12.96
CA THR A 26 3.67 3.99 13.14
C THR A 26 4.95 3.24 12.82
N ILE A 27 5.10 1.99 13.29
CA ILE A 27 6.27 1.16 12.98
C ILE A 27 6.31 0.85 11.48
N LEU A 28 5.19 0.46 10.88
CA LEU A 28 5.11 0.18 9.44
C LEU A 28 5.52 1.39 8.61
N ALA A 29 5.10 2.59 8.97
CA ALA A 29 5.51 3.82 8.30
C ALA A 29 7.03 4.07 8.36
N THR A 30 7.73 3.57 9.38
CA THR A 30 9.22 3.66 9.42
C THR A 30 9.91 2.66 8.48
N LEU A 31 9.22 1.60 8.08
CA LEU A 31 9.70 0.56 7.17
C LEU A 31 9.32 0.87 5.71
N ASP A 32 8.21 1.58 5.51
CA ASP A 32 7.73 2.05 4.22
C ASP A 32 8.58 3.22 3.71
N LYS A 33 9.80 2.90 3.28
CA LYS A 33 10.74 3.81 2.64
C LYS A 33 10.77 3.49 1.15
N PRO A 34 9.87 4.08 0.34
CA PRO A 34 9.86 3.82 -1.08
C PRO A 34 11.20 4.22 -1.68
N ASP A 35 11.75 3.33 -2.49
CA ASP A 35 12.94 3.63 -3.28
C ASP A 35 12.56 4.73 -4.30
N PRO A 36 13.24 5.89 -4.29
CA PRO A 36 12.90 6.99 -5.18
C PRO A 36 13.07 6.63 -6.66
N GLU A 37 13.98 5.71 -7.01
CA GLU A 37 14.15 5.25 -8.38
C GLU A 37 12.97 4.39 -8.82
N ILE A 38 12.49 3.50 -7.94
CA ILE A 38 11.29 2.71 -8.18
C ILE A 38 10.08 3.62 -8.30
N ALA A 39 9.91 4.60 -7.40
CA ALA A 39 8.81 5.56 -7.45
C ALA A 39 8.80 6.35 -8.76
N ALA A 40 9.97 6.81 -9.22
CA ALA A 40 10.11 7.49 -10.50
C ALA A 40 9.78 6.59 -11.70
N ALA A 41 10.22 5.33 -11.67
CA ALA A 41 9.90 4.35 -12.71
C ALA A 41 8.40 4.07 -12.79
N TRP A 42 7.72 3.93 -11.65
CA TRP A 42 6.27 3.75 -11.59
C TRP A 42 5.49 4.97 -12.08
N ALA A 43 5.93 6.18 -11.69
CA ALA A 43 5.32 7.42 -12.18
C ALA A 43 5.43 7.51 -13.71
N ARG A 44 6.61 7.20 -14.25
CA ARG A 44 6.84 7.20 -15.69
C ARG A 44 5.96 6.19 -16.42
N GLU A 45 5.90 4.95 -15.92
CA GLU A 45 5.06 3.91 -16.50
C GLU A 45 3.57 4.29 -16.48
N ALA A 46 3.10 4.89 -15.38
CA ALA A 46 1.71 5.35 -15.27
C ALA A 46 1.38 6.44 -16.30
N GLU A 47 2.28 7.41 -16.47
CA GLU A 47 2.15 8.47 -17.49
C GLU A 47 2.14 7.89 -18.91
N ASP A 48 3.07 6.99 -19.22
CA ASP A 48 3.20 6.37 -20.53
C ASP A 48 1.96 5.53 -20.88
N ARG A 49 1.43 4.75 -19.92
CA ARG A 49 0.18 3.98 -20.09
C ARG A 49 -1.03 4.88 -20.31
N LEU A 50 -1.16 5.96 -19.53
CA LEU A 50 -2.24 6.92 -19.71
C LEU A 50 -2.18 7.60 -21.08
N ALA A 51 -0.97 7.93 -21.56
CA ALA A 51 -0.78 8.50 -22.88
C ALA A 51 -1.15 7.51 -24.00
N ALA A 52 -0.73 6.25 -23.90
CA ALA A 52 -1.08 5.19 -24.85
C ALA A 52 -2.59 4.93 -24.89
N TYR A 53 -3.26 4.89 -23.72
CA TYR A 53 -4.71 4.81 -23.63
C TYR A 53 -5.40 5.97 -24.36
N ARG A 54 -4.94 7.22 -24.14
CA ARG A 54 -5.48 8.42 -24.81
C ARG A 54 -5.27 8.41 -26.33
N ARG A 55 -4.22 7.74 -26.83
CA ARG A 55 -3.98 7.52 -28.27
C ARG A 55 -4.77 6.33 -28.84
N GLY A 56 -5.47 5.56 -28.01
CA GLY A 56 -6.22 4.36 -28.42
C GLY A 56 -5.36 3.10 -28.58
N GLU A 57 -4.09 3.14 -28.20
CA GLU A 57 -3.15 2.01 -28.30
C GLU A 57 -3.39 0.95 -27.22
N ILE A 58 -3.98 1.36 -26.09
CA ILE A 58 -4.38 0.47 -24.99
C ILE A 58 -5.88 0.66 -24.77
N GLN A 59 -6.60 -0.43 -24.53
CA GLN A 59 -8.03 -0.40 -24.19
C GLN A 59 -8.21 -0.44 -22.67
N ALA A 60 -9.19 0.31 -22.17
CA ALA A 60 -9.66 0.15 -20.79
C ALA A 60 -10.61 -1.05 -20.71
N VAL A 61 -10.65 -1.67 -19.53
CA VAL A 61 -11.67 -2.65 -19.16
C VAL A 61 -12.83 -1.92 -18.47
N GLY A 62 -14.05 -2.44 -18.60
CA GLY A 62 -15.23 -1.86 -17.96
C GLY A 62 -15.17 -1.99 -16.44
N GLU A 63 -15.91 -1.16 -15.73
CA GLU A 63 -16.00 -1.23 -14.26
C GLU A 63 -16.52 -2.59 -13.78
N ASP A 64 -17.48 -3.18 -14.49
CA ASP A 64 -18.01 -4.52 -14.21
C ASP A 64 -16.94 -5.60 -14.34
N ASP A 65 -16.00 -5.46 -15.28
CA ASP A 65 -14.89 -6.40 -15.45
C ASP A 65 -13.83 -6.26 -14.33
N VAL A 66 -13.70 -5.06 -13.76
CA VAL A 66 -12.73 -4.76 -12.69
C VAL A 66 -13.25 -5.18 -11.33
N PHE A 67 -14.51 -4.84 -11.02
CA PHE A 67 -15.09 -5.01 -9.69
C PHE A 67 -16.03 -6.20 -9.59
N GLY A 68 -16.63 -6.65 -10.70
CA GLY A 68 -17.61 -7.74 -10.70
C GLY A 68 -18.65 -7.60 -9.58
N ASP A 69 -18.81 -8.66 -8.79
CA ASP A 69 -19.76 -8.70 -7.67
C ASP A 69 -19.38 -7.82 -6.45
N LEU A 70 -18.23 -7.14 -6.48
CA LEU A 70 -17.82 -6.20 -5.42
C LEU A 70 -18.47 -4.82 -5.57
N GLY A 71 -19.02 -4.47 -6.74
CA GLY A 71 -19.54 -3.14 -7.04
C GLY A 71 -20.90 -2.79 -6.40
N GLY A 72 -21.57 -3.74 -5.75
CA GLY A 72 -22.95 -3.60 -5.24
C GLY A 72 -23.11 -3.69 -3.72
N ARG A 73 -22.03 -3.55 -2.93
CA ARG A 73 -22.07 -3.57 -1.46
C ARG A 73 -21.92 -2.19 -0.83
#